data_AF-A0A482UHT9-F1
#
_entry.id   AF-A0A482UHT9-F1
#
_cell.length_a   1.000
_cell.length_b   1.000
_cell.length_c   1.000
_cell.angle_alpha   90.00
_cell.angle_beta   90.00
_cell.angle_gamma   90.00
#
_symmetry.space_group_name_H-M   'P 1'
#
loop_
_entity.id
_entity.type
_entity.pdbx_description
1 polymer ?
#
loop_
_entity_poly.entity_id
_entity_poly.type
_entity_poly.pdbx_seq_one_letter_code
_entity_poly.pdbx_strand_id
1 'polypeptide(L)' 'MLITDMFIYYYPYLCLYIGDFYGTEQSYVMPNADSVMIVHTNSQGNKRVLKKGLELKVCIV' A
#
# COMPACT_ATOMS: atom_id res chain seq x y z
N MET A 1 -14.35 28.86 13.70
CA MET A 1 -13.55 28.55 12.49
C MET A 1 -12.23 27.99 13.00
N LEU A 2 -12.08 26.66 13.01
CA LEU A 2 -10.98 25.95 13.66
C LEU A 2 -9.97 25.50 12.60
N ILE A 3 -8.86 26.23 12.53
CA ILE A 3 -7.55 25.85 11.97
C ILE A 3 -6.63 26.74 12.83
N THR A 4 -5.62 26.33 13.58
CA THR A 4 -4.64 25.25 13.60
C THR A 4 -4.40 24.98 15.11
N ASP A 5 -4.01 23.80 15.58
CA ASP A 5 -2.61 23.44 15.77
C ASP A 5 -2.63 22.07 16.44
N MET A 6 -2.56 21.02 15.63
CA MET A 6 -2.36 19.66 16.11
C MET A 6 -0.93 19.58 16.64
N PHE A 7 -0.78 19.67 17.96
CA PHE A 7 0.48 19.43 18.67
C PHE A 7 1.02 18.03 18.33
N ILE A 8 1.89 17.95 17.33
CA ILE A 8 2.76 16.80 17.13
C ILE A 8 3.82 16.88 18.22
N TYR A 9 3.61 16.15 19.31
CA TYR A 9 4.65 15.90 20.30
C TYR A 9 5.81 15.20 19.59
N TYR A 10 6.90 15.94 19.39
CA TYR A 10 8.20 15.41 18.96
C TYR A 10 8.68 14.40 20.01
N TYR A 11 8.46 13.11 19.76
CA TYR A 11 9.19 12.06 20.45
C TYR A 11 10.59 11.95 19.84
N PRO A 12 11.68 12.11 20.62
CA PRO A 12 13.06 12.07 20.12
C PRO A 12 13.54 10.67 19.69
N TYR A 13 12.63 9.72 19.53
CA TYR A 13 12.90 8.34 19.10
C TYR A 13 12.14 7.95 17.82
N LEU A 14 11.65 8.92 17.04
CA LEU A 14 11.09 8.62 15.72
C LEU A 14 12.23 8.25 14.77
N CYS A 15 12.75 7.04 14.93
CA CYS A 15 13.32 6.30 13.82
C CYS A 15 12.17 6.17 12.82
N LEU A 16 12.13 7.04 11.82
CA LEU A 16 11.28 6.82 10.65
C LEU A 16 11.74 5.47 10.11
N TYR A 17 10.97 4.42 10.40
CA TYR A 17 11.25 3.04 10.00
C TYR A 17 11.04 2.94 8.48
N ILE A 18 11.98 3.52 7.73
CA ILE A 18 12.00 3.49 6.28
C ILE A 18 12.22 2.03 5.89
N GLY A 19 11.17 1.39 5.36
CA GLY A 19 11.20 0.00 4.94
C GLY A 19 10.37 -0.98 5.79
N ASP A 20 9.61 -0.49 6.78
CA ASP A 20 8.54 -1.30 7.36
C ASP A 20 7.27 -1.27 6.49
N PHE A 21 6.25 -2.04 6.90
CA PHE A 21 4.99 -2.08 6.17
C PHE A 21 4.29 -0.71 6.14
N TYR A 22 4.29 0.03 7.25
CA TYR A 22 3.56 1.31 7.33
C TYR A 22 4.20 2.40 6.45
N GLY A 23 5.53 2.47 6.41
CA GLY A 23 6.27 3.43 5.60
C GLY A 23 6.28 3.12 4.10
N THR A 24 5.88 1.91 3.69
CA THR A 24 5.86 1.48 2.28
C THR A 24 4.49 1.07 1.75
N GLU A 25 3.44 1.20 2.57
CA GLU A 25 2.08 0.81 2.22
C GLU A 25 1.55 1.62 1.03
N GLN A 26 0.87 0.92 0.11
CA GLN A 26 0.09 1.53 -0.97
C GLN A 26 -1.28 0.88 -0.98
N SER A 27 -2.33 1.69 -1.14
CA SER A 27 -3.72 1.23 -1.21
C SER A 27 -4.34 1.59 -2.55
N TYR A 28 -5.21 0.71 -3.04
CA TYR A 28 -5.96 0.92 -4.27
C TYR A 28 -7.39 0.41 -4.10
N VAL A 29 -8.36 1.23 -4.50
CA VAL A 29 -9.78 0.90 -4.47
C VAL A 29 -10.20 0.47 -5.88
N MET A 30 -10.61 -0.80 -6.02
CA MET A 30 -11.06 -1.36 -7.30
C MET A 30 -12.42 -0.76 -7.69
N PRO A 31 -12.51 -0.02 -8.82
CA PRO A 31 -13.77 0.60 -9.25
C PRO A 31 -14.74 -0.39 -9.88
N ASN A 32 -14.23 -1.54 -10.35
CA ASN A 32 -14.99 -2.62 -11.00
C ASN A 32 -14.53 -3.96 -10.43
N ALA A 33 -15.38 -4.99 -10.53
CA ALA A 33 -15.02 -6.35 -10.14
C ALA A 33 -14.07 -6.93 -11.19
N ASP A 34 -12.93 -7.45 -10.74
CA ASP A 34 -11.90 -7.99 -11.64
C ASP A 34 -11.01 -8.99 -10.89
N SER A 35 -10.18 -9.73 -11.63
CA SER A 35 -9.19 -10.65 -11.10
C SER A 35 -7.78 -10.09 -11.26
N VAL A 36 -7.04 -10.03 -10.17
CA VAL A 36 -5.64 -9.59 -10.17
C VAL A 36 -4.65 -10.75 -10.01
N MET A 37 -3.40 -10.48 -10.35
CA MET A 37 -2.27 -11.39 -10.13
C MET A 37 -1.17 -10.66 -9.36
N ILE A 38 -0.48 -11.39 -8.50
CA ILE A 38 0.73 -10.90 -7.83
C ILE A 38 1.94 -11.48 -8.59
N VAL A 39 2.73 -10.59 -9.20
CA VAL A 39 3.89 -10.95 -10.03
C VAL A 39 5.15 -10.31 -9.45
N HIS A 40 6.14 -11.13 -9.15
CA HIS A 40 7.49 -10.66 -8.83
C HIS A 40 8.30 -10.55 -10.12
N THR A 41 8.87 -9.36 -10.38
CA THR A 41 9.79 -9.14 -11.50
C THR A 41 11.17 -8.91 -10.94
N ASN A 42 12.15 -9.74 -11.33
CA ASN A 42 13.53 -9.58 -10.84
C ASN A 42 14.27 -8.44 -11.59
N SER A 43 15.50 -8.13 -11.17
CA SER A 43 16.34 -7.08 -11.78
C SER A 43 16.69 -7.33 -13.26
N GLN A 44 16.54 -8.55 -13.75
CA GLN A 44 16.77 -8.95 -15.15
C GLN A 44 15.47 -8.88 -15.98
N GLY A 45 14.34 -8.50 -15.38
CA GLY A 45 13.03 -8.43 -16.04
C GLY A 45 12.28 -9.77 -16.08
N ASN A 46 12.82 -10.84 -15.50
CA ASN A 46 12.15 -12.14 -15.46
C ASN A 46 10.95 -12.10 -14.51
N LYS A 47 9.80 -12.53 -15.00
CA LYS A 47 8.53 -12.54 -14.26
C LYS A 47 8.28 -13.90 -13.62
N ARG A 48 8.03 -13.91 -12.31
CA ARG A 48 7.54 -15.07 -11.55
C ARG A 48 6.17 -14.74 -10.97
N VAL A 49 5.17 -15.53 -11.32
CA VAL A 49 3.84 -15.39 -10.73
C VAL A 49 3.84 -15.97 -9.32
N LEU A 50 3.52 -15.14 -8.33
CA LEU A 50 3.40 -15.55 -6.92
C LEU A 50 1.98 -16.00 -6.59
N LYS A 51 0.97 -15.30 -7.13
CA LYS A 51 -0.44 -15.66 -6.99
C LYS A 51 -1.21 -15.34 -8.26
N LYS A 52 -2.01 -16.31 -8.71
CA LYS A 52 -2.95 -16.16 -9.82
C LYS A 52 -4.38 -16.04 -9.30
N GLY A 53 -5.22 -15.34 -10.06
CA GLY A 53 -6.67 -15.42 -9.95
C GLY A 53 -7.22 -14.95 -8.62
N LEU A 54 -6.74 -13.81 -8.10
CA LEU A 54 -7.35 -13.21 -6.92
C LEU A 54 -8.54 -12.37 -7.36
N GLU A 55 -9.74 -12.89 -7.18
CA GLU A 55 -10.98 -12.18 -7.48
C GLU A 55 -11.22 -11.06 -6.46
N LEU A 56 -11.38 -9.84 -6.96
CA LEU A 56 -11.70 -8.65 -6.18
C LEU A 56 -13.10 -8.16 -6.57
N LYS A 57 -13.89 -7.80 -5.56
CA LYS A 57 -15.22 -7.23 -5.77
C LYS A 57 -15.13 -5.72 -5.97
N VAL A 58 -16.16 -5.15 -6.60
CA VAL A 58 -16.40 -3.71 -6.59
C VAL A 58 -16.37 -3.19 -5.16
N CYS A 59 -15.63 -2.11 -4.94
CA CYS A 59 -15.79 -1.32 -3.73
C CYS A 59 -16.97 -0.36 -3.94
N ILE A 60 -18.07 -0.60 -3.23
CA ILE A 60 -19.18 0.36 -3.16
C ILE A 60 -18.81 1.35 -2.06
N VAL A 61 -18.47 2.58 -2.44
CA VAL A 61 -18.12 3.68 -1.52
C VAL A 61 -19.36 4.51 -1.21
#